data_AF-A0A8T5QCF8-F1
#
_entry.id   AF-A0A8T5QCF8-F1
#
_cell.length_a   1.000
_cell.length_b   1.000
_cell.length_c   1.000
_cell.angle_alpha   90.00
_cell.angle_beta   90.00
_cell.angle_gamma   90.00
#
_symmetry.space_group_name_H-M   'P 1'
#
loop_
_entity.id
_entity.type
_entity.pdbx_description
1 polymer ?
#
loop_
_entity_poly.entity_id
_entity_poly.type
_entity_poly.pdbx_seq_one_letter_code
_entity_poly.pdbx_strand_id
1 'polypeptide(L)'
;MKSENNTKAKDKIRLVAIIMISIVVIATGALFSTNAFMKGEVAGGILGMVIALIILAFAIIVYSRGSRDMKKGFPLQDERSRRVLEKASSKAFYVSLYLLLAVGFLSDDIIRFRDVSQATSLAIGVMAILFAVFWAYYNKKEM
;
A
#
# COMPACT_ATOMS: atom_id res chain seq x y z
N MET A 1 -2.48 -19.47 -29.49
CA MET A 1 -1.42 -18.45 -29.69
C MET A 1 -1.83 -17.00 -29.37
N LYS A 2 -3.06 -16.53 -29.66
CA LYS A 2 -3.44 -15.11 -29.40
C LYS A 2 -3.66 -14.77 -27.90
N SER A 3 -4.04 -15.72 -27.06
CA SER A 3 -4.29 -15.48 -25.62
C SER A 3 -3.02 -15.38 -24.77
N GLU A 4 -1.95 -16.09 -25.15
CA GLU A 4 -0.69 -16.17 -24.39
C GLU A 4 0.17 -14.89 -24.53
N ASN A 5 0.16 -14.27 -25.71
CA ASN A 5 0.80 -12.97 -25.91
C ASN A 5 0.09 -11.84 -25.15
N ASN A 6 -1.24 -11.93 -24.98
CA ASN A 6 -2.03 -10.93 -24.27
C ASN A 6 -1.79 -10.98 -22.75
N THR A 7 -1.56 -12.17 -22.18
CA THR A 7 -1.22 -12.36 -20.76
C THR A 7 0.17 -11.81 -20.43
N LYS A 8 1.19 -12.09 -21.26
CA LYS A 8 2.53 -11.53 -21.06
C LYS A 8 2.58 -10.00 -21.16
N ALA A 9 1.84 -9.40 -22.08
CA ALA A 9 1.74 -7.94 -22.21
C ALA A 9 1.06 -7.30 -20.98
N LYS A 10 -0.01 -7.92 -20.48
CA LYS A 10 -0.74 -7.46 -19.29
C LYS A 10 0.13 -7.51 -18.02
N ASP A 11 0.93 -8.56 -17.87
CA ASP A 11 1.84 -8.70 -16.73
C ASP A 11 3.00 -7.69 -16.77
N LYS A 12 3.51 -7.35 -17.98
CA LYS A 12 4.47 -6.25 -18.16
C LYS A 12 3.86 -4.90 -17.73
N ILE A 13 2.65 -4.57 -18.20
CA ILE A 13 1.97 -3.31 -17.85
C ILE A 13 1.76 -3.21 -16.35
N ARG A 14 1.36 -4.31 -15.70
CA ARG A 14 1.17 -4.35 -14.23
C ARG A 14 2.48 -4.15 -13.49
N LEU A 15 3.55 -4.79 -13.92
CA LEU A 15 4.87 -4.63 -13.30
C LEU A 15 5.37 -3.19 -13.44
N VAL A 16 5.18 -2.57 -14.62
CA VAL A 16 5.46 -1.15 -14.83
C VAL A 16 4.61 -0.27 -13.93
N ALA A 17 3.31 -0.55 -13.78
CA ALA A 17 2.42 0.19 -12.90
C ALA A 17 2.88 0.12 -11.43
N ILE A 18 3.28 -1.06 -10.94
CA ILE A 18 3.82 -1.24 -9.58
C ILE A 18 5.09 -0.41 -9.39
N ILE A 19 6.00 -0.42 -10.37
CA ILE A 19 7.22 0.40 -10.32
C ILE A 19 6.87 1.89 -10.28
N MET A 20 5.99 2.35 -11.17
CA MET A 20 5.58 3.75 -11.25
C MET A 20 4.96 4.22 -9.92
N ILE A 21 4.05 3.44 -9.34
CA ILE A 21 3.46 3.74 -8.04
C ILE A 21 4.54 3.79 -6.97
N SER A 22 5.46 2.82 -6.94
CA SER A 22 6.55 2.79 -5.97
C SER A 22 7.44 4.03 -6.07
N ILE A 23 7.78 4.48 -7.29
CA ILE A 23 8.56 5.69 -7.54
C ILE A 23 7.83 6.92 -7.01
N VAL A 24 6.54 7.07 -7.30
CA VAL A 24 5.73 8.21 -6.82
C VAL A 24 5.74 8.26 -5.30
N VAL A 25 5.52 7.12 -4.63
CA VAL A 25 5.48 7.08 -3.17
C VAL A 25 6.85 7.40 -2.57
N ILE A 26 7.94 6.89 -3.15
CA ILE A 26 9.31 7.21 -2.71
C ILE A 26 9.59 8.71 -2.89
N ALA A 27 9.21 9.30 -4.02
CA ALA A 27 9.41 10.72 -4.30
C ALA A 27 8.63 11.60 -3.31
N THR A 28 7.37 11.28 -3.05
CA THR A 28 6.55 12.00 -2.05
C THR A 28 7.11 11.85 -0.64
N GLY A 29 7.54 10.63 -0.25
CA GLY A 29 8.16 10.39 1.05
C GLY A 29 9.48 11.15 1.25
N ALA A 30 10.32 11.18 0.21
CA ALA A 30 11.56 11.96 0.21
C ALA A 30 11.29 13.46 0.33
N LEU A 31 10.33 14.00 -0.45
CA LEU A 31 9.92 15.40 -0.36
C LEU A 31 9.34 15.76 1.01
N PHE A 32 8.57 14.87 1.64
CA PHE A 32 8.05 15.08 2.98
C PHE A 32 9.18 15.13 4.00
N SER A 33 10.13 14.19 3.91
CA SER A 33 11.27 14.10 4.82
C SER A 33 12.16 15.35 4.72
N THR A 34 12.51 15.80 3.52
CA THR A 34 13.32 17.02 3.33
C THR A 34 12.61 18.27 3.85
N ASN A 35 11.31 18.42 3.59
CA ASN A 35 10.53 19.54 4.13
C ASN A 35 10.46 19.53 5.66
N ALA A 36 10.34 18.36 6.30
CA ALA A 36 10.31 18.23 7.75
C ALA A 36 11.67 18.59 8.37
N PHE A 37 12.78 18.16 7.77
CA PHE A 37 14.12 18.55 8.21
C PHE A 37 14.36 20.06 8.07
N MET A 38 13.92 20.67 6.97
CA MET A 38 14.03 22.12 6.77
C MET A 38 13.23 22.93 7.81
N LYS A 39 12.14 22.38 8.33
CA LYS A 39 11.32 22.99 9.38
C LYS A 39 11.82 22.71 10.81
N GLY A 40 12.90 21.94 10.97
CA GLY A 40 13.44 21.55 12.28
C GLY A 40 12.67 20.43 12.98
N GLU A 41 11.67 19.82 12.33
CA GLU A 41 10.92 18.69 12.87
C GLU A 41 11.65 17.37 12.60
N VAL A 42 12.64 17.06 13.44
CA VAL A 42 13.51 15.89 13.31
C VAL A 42 12.70 14.57 13.34
N ALA A 43 11.69 14.48 14.20
CA ALA A 43 10.86 13.29 14.33
C ALA A 43 10.06 12.97 13.04
N GLY A 44 9.45 13.99 12.42
CA GLY A 44 8.71 13.83 11.16
C GLY A 44 9.62 13.49 9.99
N GLY A 45 10.81 14.10 9.94
CA GLY A 45 11.83 13.84 8.92
C GLY A 45 12.31 12.39 8.94
N ILE A 46 12.67 11.87 10.13
CA ILE A 46 13.11 10.49 10.31
C ILE A 46 12.00 9.51 9.93
N LEU A 47 10.77 9.75 10.39
CA LEU A 47 9.66 8.83 10.17
C LEU A 47 9.29 8.73 8.68
N GLY A 48 9.29 9.87 7.96
CA GLY A 48 9.11 9.89 6.51
C GLY A 48 10.23 9.14 5.76
N MET A 49 11.48 9.27 6.20
CA MET A 49 12.63 8.58 5.60
C MET A 49 12.56 7.06 5.81
N VAL A 50 12.20 6.61 7.02
CA VAL A 50 12.02 5.19 7.34
C VAL A 50 10.93 4.56 6.47
N ILE A 51 9.78 5.23 6.32
CA ILE A 51 8.70 4.75 5.45
C ILE A 51 9.18 4.62 4.00
N ALA A 52 9.89 5.64 3.48
CA ALA A 52 10.43 5.60 2.12
C ALA A 52 11.41 4.42 1.91
N LEU A 53 12.28 4.14 2.90
CA LEU A 53 13.22 3.02 2.85
C LEU A 53 12.52 1.65 2.87
N ILE A 54 11.49 1.48 3.69
CA ILE A 54 10.69 0.25 3.73
C ILE A 54 10.04 -0.01 2.38
N ILE A 55 9.46 1.02 1.77
CA ILE A 55 8.81 0.92 0.47
C ILE A 55 9.82 0.64 -0.64
N LEU A 56 10.99 1.27 -0.61
CA LEU A 56 12.08 0.99 -1.54
C LEU A 56 12.53 -0.48 -1.44
N ALA A 57 12.75 -0.99 -0.23
CA ALA A 57 13.12 -2.39 -0.02
C ALA A 57 12.04 -3.33 -0.57
N PHE A 58 10.76 -3.04 -0.30
CA PHE A 58 9.64 -3.81 -0.83
C PHE A 58 9.59 -3.78 -2.37
N ALA A 59 9.77 -2.61 -2.98
CA ALA A 59 9.77 -2.46 -4.43
C ALA A 59 10.89 -3.29 -5.10
N ILE A 60 12.09 -3.32 -4.52
CA ILE A 60 13.21 -4.15 -5.01
C ILE A 60 12.87 -5.64 -4.91
N ILE A 61 12.28 -6.08 -3.80
CA ILE A 61 11.87 -7.48 -3.61
C ILE A 61 10.81 -7.87 -4.64
N VAL A 62 9.78 -7.04 -4.83
CA VAL A 62 8.72 -7.30 -5.80
C VAL A 62 9.26 -7.34 -7.23
N TYR A 63 10.13 -6.39 -7.60
CA TYR A 63 10.74 -6.36 -8.92
C TYR A 63 11.61 -7.59 -9.20
N SER A 64 12.44 -7.97 -8.23
CA SER A 64 13.34 -9.12 -8.37
C SER A 64 12.58 -10.45 -8.45
N ARG A 65 11.52 -10.63 -7.66
CA ARG A 65 10.63 -11.80 -7.73
C ARG A 65 9.84 -11.82 -9.03
N GLY A 66 9.14 -10.73 -9.35
CA GLY A 66 8.35 -10.61 -10.58
C GLY A 66 9.17 -10.85 -11.85
N SER A 67 10.38 -10.29 -11.92
CA SER A 67 11.28 -10.53 -13.07
C SER A 67 11.76 -11.97 -13.17
N ARG A 68 11.97 -12.67 -12.05
CA ARG A 68 12.33 -14.11 -12.05
C ARG A 68 11.15 -14.98 -12.48
N ASP A 69 9.95 -14.67 -12.01
CA ASP A 69 8.74 -15.45 -12.31
C ASP A 69 8.32 -15.29 -13.78
N MET A 70 8.43 -14.07 -14.32
CA MET A 70 8.21 -13.82 -15.75
C MET A 70 9.23 -14.54 -16.65
N LYS A 71 10.49 -14.64 -16.22
CA LYS A 71 11.52 -15.41 -16.94
C LYS A 71 11.23 -16.92 -16.94
N LYS A 72 10.56 -17.42 -15.90
CA LYS A 72 10.15 -18.83 -15.79
C LYS A 72 8.81 -19.14 -16.47
N GLY A 73 8.13 -18.14 -17.02
CA GLY A 73 6.84 -18.31 -17.69
C GLY A 73 5.65 -18.48 -16.75
N PHE A 74 5.83 -18.27 -15.43
CA PHE A 74 4.74 -18.27 -14.49
C PHE A 74 3.94 -16.96 -14.59
N PRO A 75 2.60 -17.00 -14.49
CA PRO A 75 1.79 -15.79 -14.41
C PRO A 75 2.18 -15.00 -13.15
N LEU A 76 2.22 -13.67 -13.25
CA LEU A 76 2.64 -12.80 -12.15
C LEU A 76 1.70 -12.89 -10.91
N GLN A 77 0.48 -13.38 -11.12
CA GLN A 77 -0.52 -13.57 -10.09
C GLN A 77 -1.17 -14.94 -10.23
N ASP A 78 -1.05 -15.75 -9.19
CA ASP A 78 -1.85 -16.97 -9.02
C ASP A 78 -3.32 -16.62 -8.72
N GLU A 79 -4.26 -17.45 -9.18
CA GLU A 79 -5.70 -17.30 -8.92
C GLU A 79 -6.02 -17.27 -7.43
N ARG A 80 -5.26 -18.03 -6.63
CA ARG A 80 -5.37 -18.04 -5.17
C ARG A 80 -4.97 -16.69 -4.57
N SER A 81 -3.79 -16.19 -4.94
CA SER A 81 -3.31 -14.87 -4.49
C SER A 81 -4.30 -13.75 -4.86
N ARG A 82 -4.95 -13.85 -6.02
CA ARG A 82 -6.00 -12.91 -6.43
C ARG A 82 -7.21 -12.96 -5.51
N ARG A 83 -7.72 -14.15 -5.19
CA ARG A 83 -8.86 -14.34 -4.28
C ARG A 83 -8.58 -13.84 -2.86
N VAL A 84 -7.38 -14.10 -2.34
CA VAL A 84 -6.94 -13.56 -1.04
C VAL A 84 -6.98 -12.03 -1.06
N LEU A 85 -6.41 -11.42 -2.12
CA LEU A 85 -6.36 -9.96 -2.25
C LEU A 85 -7.76 -9.34 -2.34
N GLU A 86 -8.66 -9.92 -3.14
CA GLU A 86 -10.04 -9.45 -3.30
C GLU A 86 -10.83 -9.55 -1.98
N LYS A 87 -10.69 -10.64 -1.22
CA LYS A 87 -11.36 -10.81 0.09
C LYS A 87 -10.76 -9.88 1.15
N ALA A 88 -9.44 -9.69 1.14
CA ALA A 88 -8.76 -8.82 2.09
C ALA A 88 -9.12 -7.36 1.83
N SER A 89 -9.07 -6.92 0.56
CA SER A 89 -9.38 -5.53 0.18
C SER A 89 -10.84 -5.17 0.45
N SER A 90 -11.78 -6.03 0.06
CA SER A 90 -13.21 -5.79 0.30
C SER A 90 -13.54 -5.67 1.79
N LYS A 91 -13.05 -6.61 2.63
CA LYS A 91 -13.30 -6.53 4.07
C LYS A 91 -12.61 -5.35 4.73
N ALA A 92 -11.35 -5.07 4.37
CA ALA A 92 -10.64 -3.92 4.89
C ALA A 92 -11.36 -2.61 4.55
N PHE A 93 -11.87 -2.49 3.32
CA PHE A 93 -12.62 -1.32 2.86
C PHE A 93 -13.93 -1.13 3.62
N TYR A 94 -14.73 -2.19 3.80
CA TYR A 94 -15.98 -2.06 4.55
C TYR A 94 -15.72 -1.68 6.01
N VAL A 95 -14.76 -2.33 6.66
CA VAL A 95 -14.42 -2.03 8.06
C VAL A 95 -13.88 -0.61 8.21
N SER A 96 -13.04 -0.17 7.29
CA SER A 96 -12.51 1.20 7.34
C SER A 96 -13.57 2.26 7.11
N LEU A 97 -14.59 1.98 6.31
CA LEU A 97 -15.71 2.91 6.07
C LEU A 97 -16.52 3.14 7.36
N TYR A 98 -16.84 2.08 8.09
CA TYR A 98 -17.50 2.20 9.39
C TYR A 98 -16.62 2.87 10.43
N LEU A 99 -15.32 2.57 10.43
CA LEU A 99 -14.38 3.20 11.37
C LEU A 99 -14.24 4.70 11.08
N LEU A 100 -14.20 5.10 9.80
CA LEU A 100 -14.18 6.51 9.42
C LEU A 100 -15.46 7.22 9.87
N LEU A 101 -16.62 6.57 9.72
CA LEU A 101 -17.89 7.11 10.18
C LEU A 101 -17.91 7.26 11.71
N ALA A 102 -17.41 6.27 12.44
CA ALA A 102 -17.27 6.35 13.89
C ALA A 102 -16.32 7.49 14.31
N VAL A 103 -15.17 7.62 13.66
CA VAL A 103 -14.22 8.71 13.92
C VAL A 103 -14.84 10.08 13.64
N GLY A 104 -15.64 10.20 12.57
CA GLY A 104 -16.36 11.44 12.26
C GLY A 104 -17.49 11.76 13.25
N PHE A 105 -18.15 10.75 13.83
CA PHE A 105 -19.14 10.99 14.88
C PHE A 105 -18.49 11.34 16.22
N LEU A 106 -17.34 10.73 16.53
CA LEU A 106 -16.60 10.96 17.77
C LEU A 106 -15.65 12.18 17.70
N SER A 107 -15.53 12.84 16.54
CA SER A 107 -14.58 13.95 16.37
C SER A 107 -14.92 15.17 17.20
N ASP A 108 -16.20 15.39 17.47
CA ASP A 108 -16.67 16.59 18.16
C ASP A 108 -16.44 16.50 19.68
N ASP A 109 -16.53 15.29 20.26
CA ASP A 109 -16.46 15.07 21.70
C ASP A 109 -15.13 14.44 22.18
N ILE A 110 -14.59 13.46 21.45
CA ILE A 110 -13.50 12.59 21.94
C ILE A 110 -12.20 12.81 21.17
N ILE A 111 -12.27 12.97 19.85
CA ILE A 111 -11.08 13.01 18.98
C ILE A 111 -10.98 14.38 18.31
N ARG A 112 -10.35 15.34 18.99
CA ARG A 112 -10.09 16.66 18.41
C ARG A 112 -8.95 16.59 17.40
N PHE A 113 -9.32 16.71 16.13
CA PHE A 113 -8.35 16.89 15.05
C PHE A 113 -7.91 18.35 14.97
N ARG A 114 -6.59 18.58 14.88
CA ARG A 114 -6.06 19.94 14.70
C ARG A 114 -6.35 20.46 13.29
N ASP A 115 -6.25 19.58 12.30
CA ASP A 115 -6.42 19.88 10.87
C ASP A 115 -7.06 18.71 10.12
N VAL A 116 -7.75 19.02 9.02
CA VAL A 116 -8.30 18.02 8.08
C VAL A 116 -7.21 17.10 7.52
N SER A 117 -5.99 17.64 7.34
CA SER A 117 -4.82 16.86 6.92
C SER A 117 -4.45 15.77 7.93
N GLN A 118 -4.54 16.06 9.23
CA GLN A 118 -4.27 15.09 10.29
C GLN A 118 -5.34 13.98 10.34
N ALA A 119 -6.62 14.35 10.20
CA ALA A 119 -7.70 13.39 10.13
C ALA A 119 -7.57 12.45 8.91
N THR A 120 -7.23 13.03 7.76
CA THR A 120 -7.09 12.28 6.49
C THR A 120 -5.90 11.33 6.53
N SER A 121 -4.75 11.80 7.02
CA SER A 121 -3.55 10.96 7.15
C SER A 121 -3.74 9.82 8.16
N LEU A 122 -4.41 10.07 9.28
CA LEU A 122 -4.80 9.04 10.23
C LEU A 122 -5.74 8.00 9.59
N ALA A 123 -6.77 8.44 8.87
CA ALA A 123 -7.72 7.56 8.21
C ALA A 123 -7.04 6.63 7.19
N ILE A 124 -6.16 7.18 6.35
CA ILE A 124 -5.39 6.39 5.38
C ILE A 124 -4.45 5.40 6.10
N GLY A 125 -3.80 5.83 7.18
CA GLY A 125 -2.96 4.97 8.00
C GLY A 125 -3.73 3.77 8.58
N VAL A 126 -4.91 4.03 9.15
CA VAL A 126 -5.78 2.97 9.70
C VAL A 126 -6.26 2.03 8.59
N MET A 127 -6.63 2.56 7.42
CA MET A 127 -6.97 1.73 6.24
C MET A 127 -5.83 0.79 5.83
N ALA A 128 -4.60 1.29 5.79
CA ALA A 128 -3.43 0.48 5.46
C ALA A 128 -3.18 -0.64 6.49
N ILE A 129 -3.34 -0.33 7.78
CA ILE A 129 -3.20 -1.31 8.86
C ILE A 129 -4.28 -2.39 8.76
N LEU A 130 -5.54 -1.99 8.57
CA LEU A 130 -6.66 -2.94 8.40
C LEU A 130 -6.43 -3.85 7.20
N PHE A 131 -5.99 -3.30 6.08
CA PHE A 131 -5.63 -4.10 4.90
C PHE A 131 -4.53 -5.12 5.23
N ALA A 132 -3.45 -4.71 5.89
CA ALA A 132 -2.37 -5.61 6.28
C ALA A 132 -2.85 -6.73 7.20
N VAL A 133 -3.72 -6.42 8.17
CA VAL A 133 -4.31 -7.40 9.10
C VAL A 133 -5.19 -8.40 8.36
N PHE A 134 -6.11 -7.92 7.51
CA PHE A 134 -6.98 -8.81 6.73
C PHE A 134 -6.19 -9.65 5.74
N TRP A 135 -5.19 -9.07 5.08
CA TRP A 135 -4.31 -9.79 4.17
C TRP A 135 -3.54 -10.89 4.91
N ALA A 136 -2.93 -10.61 6.07
CA ALA A 136 -2.25 -11.61 6.88
C ALA A 136 -3.19 -12.73 7.36
N TYR A 137 -4.41 -12.38 7.77
CA TYR A 137 -5.43 -13.34 8.19
C TYR A 137 -5.83 -14.28 7.05
N TYR A 138 -6.16 -13.75 5.86
CA TYR A 138 -6.55 -14.58 4.72
C TYR A 138 -5.40 -15.36 4.12
N ASN A 139 -4.20 -14.79 4.12
CA ASN A 139 -3.01 -15.48 3.66
C ASN A 139 -2.73 -16.72 4.54
N LYS A 140 -2.92 -16.62 5.87
CA LYS A 140 -2.82 -17.78 6.77
C LYS A 140 -3.97 -18.77 6.63
N LYS A 141 -5.19 -18.29 6.43
CA LYS A 141 -6.39 -19.13 6.36
C LYS A 141 -6.51 -19.94 5.07
N GLU A 142 -6.01 -19.41 3.96
CA GLU A 142 -6.05 -20.11 2.67
C GLU A 142 -4.81 -20.99 2.43
N MET A 143 -3.83 -21.03 3.35
CA MET A 143 -2.74 -22.03 3.39
C MET A 143 -3.23 -23.37 3.91
#